data_AF-A0A7V2N4F6-F1
#
_entry.id   AF-A0A7V2N4F6-F1
#
_cell.length_a   1.000
_cell.length_b   1.000
_cell.length_c   1.000
_cell.angle_alpha   90.00
_cell.angle_beta   90.00
_cell.angle_gamma   90.00
#
_symmetry.space_group_name_H-M   'P 1'
#
loop_
_entity.id
_entity.type
_entity.pdbx_description
1 polymer ?
#
loop_
_entity_poly.entity_id
_entity_poly.type
_entity_poly.pdbx_seq_one_letter_code
_entity_poly.pdbx_strand_id
1 'polypeptide(L)'
;MAKAVCVNCGHPKRKPYARCDSCALDPTKHDEALVRSVYLSIGRFADPQKAERYARDLDDIGAAIRRGETVEYDLHELERLRLQQRMVGSATRRRLCGVLVRFFLPGLVFVLGLWALFYVLSWLLA
;
A
#
# COMPACT_ATOMS: atom_id res chain seq x y z
N MET A 1 -17.90 2.20 3.13
CA MET A 1 -17.39 0.80 3.19
C MET A 1 -16.24 0.67 2.21
N ALA A 2 -15.19 -0.09 2.51
CA ALA A 2 -14.12 -0.39 1.55
C ALA A 2 -14.43 -1.76 0.93
N LYS A 3 -14.64 -1.80 -0.38
CA LYS A 3 -15.04 -2.99 -1.14
C LYS A 3 -14.09 -3.15 -2.33
N ALA A 4 -13.56 -4.34 -2.49
CA ALA A 4 -12.69 -4.71 -3.59
C ALA A 4 -13.00 -6.14 -4.03
N VAL A 5 -12.54 -6.52 -5.21
CA VAL A 5 -12.69 -7.87 -5.75
C VAL A 5 -11.33 -8.42 -6.14
N CYS A 6 -11.11 -9.71 -5.91
CA CYS A 6 -9.88 -10.37 -6.31
C CYS A 6 -9.79 -10.47 -7.85
N VAL A 7 -8.68 -9.99 -8.41
CA VAL A 7 -8.39 -10.06 -9.86
C VAL A 7 -8.31 -11.48 -10.43
N ASN A 8 -8.06 -12.48 -9.59
CA ASN A 8 -7.84 -13.86 -10.03
C ASN A 8 -9.06 -14.77 -9.80
N CYS A 9 -9.75 -14.64 -8.67
CA CYS A 9 -10.86 -15.53 -8.31
C CYS A 9 -12.21 -14.82 -8.18
N GLY A 10 -12.28 -13.49 -8.31
CA GLY A 10 -13.54 -12.76 -8.19
C GLY A 10 -14.12 -12.73 -6.76
N HIS A 11 -13.41 -13.24 -5.75
CA HIS A 11 -13.88 -13.21 -4.36
C HIS A 11 -13.86 -11.77 -3.81
N PRO A 12 -14.90 -11.34 -3.07
CA PRO A 12 -14.92 -10.03 -2.44
C PRO A 12 -13.84 -9.90 -1.37
N LYS A 13 -13.27 -8.71 -1.25
CA LYS A 13 -12.20 -8.36 -0.32
C LYS A 13 -12.52 -7.02 0.33
N ARG A 14 -12.07 -6.84 1.58
CA ARG A 14 -12.20 -5.56 2.29
C ARG A 14 -11.26 -4.48 1.76
N LYS A 15 -10.08 -4.87 1.26
CA LYS A 15 -9.02 -3.95 0.83
C LYS A 15 -8.35 -4.49 -0.44
N PRO A 16 -7.98 -3.60 -1.39
CA PRO A 16 -7.35 -4.02 -2.65
C PRO A 16 -5.97 -4.65 -2.42
N TYR A 17 -5.21 -4.14 -1.45
CA TYR A 17 -3.87 -4.61 -1.09
C TYR A 17 -3.84 -5.80 -0.12
N ALA A 18 -4.98 -6.21 0.46
CA ALA A 18 -5.00 -7.37 1.36
C ALA A 18 -4.73 -8.66 0.57
N ARG A 19 -4.19 -9.69 1.22
CA ARG A 19 -4.18 -11.04 0.65
C ARG A 19 -5.61 -11.54 0.44
N CYS A 20 -5.85 -12.32 -0.61
CA CYS A 20 -7.17 -12.94 -0.82
C CYS A 20 -7.34 -14.16 0.08
N ASP A 21 -8.47 -14.25 0.79
CA ASP A 21 -8.77 -15.36 1.69
C ASP A 21 -9.15 -16.65 0.93
N SER A 22 -9.57 -16.55 -0.33
CA SER A 22 -9.98 -17.70 -1.15
C SER A 22 -8.83 -18.27 -1.97
N CYS A 23 -8.16 -17.46 -2.81
CA CYS A 23 -7.09 -17.95 -3.70
C CYS A 23 -5.68 -17.64 -3.22
N ALA A 24 -5.53 -17.11 -2.00
CA ALA A 24 -4.25 -16.75 -1.38
C ALA A 24 -3.39 -15.71 -2.12
N LEU A 25 -3.87 -15.13 -3.25
CA LEU A 25 -3.15 -14.13 -4.02
C LEU A 25 -2.80 -12.92 -3.15
N ASP A 26 -1.51 -12.59 -3.13
CA ASP A 26 -0.98 -11.39 -2.50
C ASP A 26 -0.62 -10.35 -3.57
N PRO A 27 -1.46 -9.32 -3.78
CA PRO A 27 -1.23 -8.31 -4.79
C PRO A 27 -0.03 -7.41 -4.48
N THR A 28 0.46 -7.37 -3.23
CA THR A 28 1.59 -6.50 -2.87
C THR A 28 2.94 -7.00 -3.38
N LYS A 29 3.02 -8.28 -3.74
CA LYS A 29 4.25 -8.90 -4.29
C LYS A 29 4.46 -8.62 -5.78
N HIS A 30 3.43 -8.18 -6.48
CA HIS A 30 3.47 -7.94 -7.93
C HIS A 30 2.77 -6.62 -8.25
N ASP A 31 3.53 -5.63 -8.74
CA ASP A 31 3.01 -4.29 -9.03
C ASP A 31 1.77 -4.32 -9.94
N GLU A 32 1.79 -5.13 -10.99
CA GLU A 32 0.66 -5.23 -11.91
C GLU A 32 -0.59 -5.81 -11.24
N ALA A 33 -0.44 -6.81 -10.38
CA ALA A 33 -1.55 -7.38 -9.63
C ALA A 33 -2.11 -6.37 -8.62
N LEU A 34 -1.26 -5.50 -8.05
CA LEU A 34 -1.68 -4.42 -7.17
C LEU A 34 -2.53 -3.39 -7.91
N VAL A 35 -2.06 -2.89 -9.06
CA VAL A 35 -2.80 -1.90 -9.86
C VAL A 35 -4.15 -2.45 -10.26
N ARG A 36 -4.21 -3.66 -10.80
CA ARG A 36 -5.48 -4.30 -11.19
C ARG A 36 -6.39 -4.52 -9.97
N SER A 37 -5.84 -4.86 -8.81
CA SER A 37 -6.63 -5.00 -7.58
C SER A 37 -7.16 -3.66 -7.07
N VAL A 38 -6.41 -2.57 -7.25
CA VAL A 38 -6.86 -1.21 -6.93
C VAL A 38 -7.94 -0.75 -7.92
N TYR A 39 -7.80 -1.08 -9.21
CA TYR A 39 -8.83 -0.83 -10.22
C TYR A 39 -10.16 -1.49 -9.82
N LEU A 40 -10.11 -2.77 -9.42
CA LEU A 40 -11.23 -3.52 -8.86
C LEU A 40 -11.53 -3.15 -7.40
N SER A 41 -11.54 -1.87 -7.07
CA SER A 41 -11.93 -1.39 -5.74
C SER A 41 -12.62 -0.03 -5.80
N ILE A 42 -13.54 0.21 -4.86
CA ILE A 42 -14.24 1.50 -4.74
C ILE A 42 -13.38 2.59 -4.09
N GLY A 43 -12.28 2.21 -3.44
CA GLY A 43 -11.41 3.15 -2.71
C GLY A 43 -10.67 4.16 -3.59
N ARG A 44 -10.71 3.98 -4.92
CA ARG A 44 -10.09 4.89 -5.90
C ARG A 44 -10.94 6.12 -6.23
N PHE A 45 -12.22 6.11 -5.89
CA PHE A 45 -13.13 7.22 -6.18
C PHE A 45 -13.17 8.21 -5.02
N ALA A 46 -12.96 9.49 -5.32
CA ALA A 46 -13.17 10.58 -4.36
C ALA A 46 -14.66 10.92 -4.21
N ASP A 47 -15.46 10.69 -5.26
CA ASP A 47 -16.89 10.95 -5.29
C ASP A 47 -17.68 9.71 -4.80
N PRO A 48 -18.46 9.84 -3.70
CA PRO A 48 -19.21 8.72 -3.13
C PRO A 48 -20.30 8.18 -4.08
N GLN A 49 -20.91 9.01 -4.92
CA GLN A 49 -21.95 8.54 -5.85
C GLN A 49 -21.36 7.64 -6.93
N LYS A 50 -20.17 7.99 -7.43
CA LYS A 50 -19.42 7.15 -8.39
C LYS A 50 -18.96 5.85 -7.73
N ALA A 51 -18.50 5.92 -6.49
CA ALA A 51 -18.10 4.74 -5.73
C ALA A 51 -19.25 3.75 -5.56
N GLU A 52 -20.47 4.24 -5.28
CA GLU A 52 -21.65 3.40 -5.08
C GLU A 52 -22.21 2.82 -6.38
N ARG A 53 -22.13 3.58 -7.49
CA ARG A 53 -22.44 3.03 -8.82
C ARG A 53 -21.47 1.89 -9.16
N TYR A 54 -20.18 2.14 -9.03
CA TYR A 54 -19.14 1.14 -9.30
C TYR A 54 -19.18 -0.05 -8.34
N ALA A 55 -19.68 0.13 -7.11
CA ALA A 55 -19.84 -0.97 -6.15
C ALA A 55 -20.81 -2.05 -6.61
N ARG A 56 -21.80 -1.68 -7.45
CA ARG A 56 -22.74 -2.60 -8.09
C ARG A 56 -22.05 -3.33 -9.24
N ASP A 57 -21.40 -2.58 -10.12
CA ASP A 57 -20.61 -3.14 -11.23
C ASP A 57 -19.54 -4.12 -10.72
N LEU A 58 -18.94 -3.85 -9.56
CA LEU A 58 -17.95 -4.72 -8.90
C LEU A 58 -18.49 -6.10 -8.55
N ASP A 59 -19.75 -6.21 -8.13
CA ASP A 59 -20.34 -7.52 -7.83
C ASP A 59 -20.53 -8.35 -9.10
N ASP A 60 -20.96 -7.69 -10.18
CA ASP A 60 -21.13 -8.31 -11.49
C ASP A 60 -19.78 -8.72 -12.09
N ILE A 61 -18.77 -7.86 -12.01
CA ILE A 61 -17.39 -8.15 -12.42
C ILE A 61 -16.84 -9.32 -11.59
N GLY A 62 -17.07 -9.34 -10.28
CA GLY A 62 -16.66 -10.46 -9.43
C GLY A 62 -17.34 -11.77 -9.80
N ALA A 63 -18.62 -11.73 -10.19
CA ALA A 63 -19.34 -12.90 -10.69
C ALA A 63 -18.78 -13.37 -12.04
N ALA A 64 -18.47 -12.45 -12.95
CA ALA A 64 -17.84 -12.75 -14.23
C ALA A 64 -16.48 -13.45 -14.06
N ILE A 65 -15.60 -12.92 -13.20
CA ILE A 65 -14.30 -13.55 -12.91
C ILE A 65 -14.48 -14.95 -12.33
N ARG A 66 -15.47 -15.17 -11.44
CA ARG A 66 -15.77 -16.50 -10.89
C ARG A 66 -16.20 -17.51 -11.96
N ARG A 67 -16.82 -17.06 -13.04
CA ARG A 67 -17.16 -17.89 -14.21
C ARG A 67 -15.99 -18.10 -15.17
N GLY A 68 -14.83 -17.51 -14.90
CA GLY A 68 -13.65 -17.57 -15.77
C GLY A 68 -13.67 -16.57 -16.92
N GLU A 69 -14.57 -15.58 -16.89
CA GLU A 69 -14.60 -14.52 -17.91
C GLU A 69 -13.45 -13.53 -17.69
N THR A 70 -12.85 -13.10 -18.80
CA THR A 70 -11.79 -12.08 -18.78
C THR A 70 -12.39 -10.69 -18.61
N VAL A 71 -11.92 -9.95 -17.60
CA VAL A 71 -12.32 -8.56 -17.38
C VAL A 71 -11.54 -7.66 -18.32
N GLU A 72 -12.27 -6.82 -19.05
CA GLU A 72 -11.67 -5.75 -19.85
C GLU A 72 -11.28 -4.58 -18.93
N TYR A 73 -10.03 -4.15 -19.06
CA TYR A 73 -9.49 -3.05 -18.27
C TYR A 73 -9.29 -1.83 -19.16
N ASP A 74 -9.73 -0.67 -18.68
CA ASP A 74 -9.37 0.60 -19.32
C ASP A 74 -7.86 0.84 -19.12
N LEU A 75 -7.13 0.80 -20.24
CA LEU A 75 -5.68 1.01 -20.28
C LEU A 75 -5.29 2.42 -19.79
N HIS A 76 -6.10 3.44 -20.09
CA HIS A 76 -5.81 4.80 -19.67
C HIS A 76 -5.91 4.94 -18.16
N GLU A 77 -6.91 4.30 -17.57
CA GLU A 77 -7.11 4.30 -16.13
C GLU A 77 -6.07 3.45 -15.39
N LEU A 78 -5.68 2.30 -15.94
CA LEU A 78 -4.56 1.50 -15.41
C LEU A 78 -3.25 2.30 -15.39
N GLU A 79 -2.96 3.06 -16.46
CA GLU A 79 -1.76 3.89 -16.54
C GLU A 79 -1.77 5.00 -15.47
N ARG A 80 -2.92 5.64 -15.28
CA ARG A 80 -3.12 6.63 -14.21
C ARG A 80 -2.87 6.04 -12.82
N LEU A 81 -3.38 4.84 -12.55
CA LEU A 81 -3.19 4.14 -11.28
C LEU A 81 -1.73 3.71 -11.07
N ARG A 82 -1.04 3.25 -12.13
CA ARG A 82 0.41 2.96 -12.09
C ARG A 82 1.22 4.18 -11.68
N LEU A 83 0.93 5.34 -12.29
CA LEU A 83 1.60 6.60 -11.95
C LEU A 83 1.37 7.00 -10.49
N GLN A 84 0.14 6.88 -10.00
CA GLN A 84 -0.18 7.16 -8.59
C GLN A 84 0.57 6.21 -7.64
N GLN A 85 0.62 4.91 -7.94
CA GLN A 85 1.37 3.94 -7.13
C GLN A 85 2.86 4.29 -7.08
N ARG A 86 3.47 4.64 -8.22
CA ARG A 86 4.89 5.04 -8.27
C ARG A 86 5.18 6.29 -7.45
N MET A 87 4.30 7.29 -7.50
CA MET A 87 4.45 8.52 -6.70
C MET A 87 4.38 8.25 -5.20
N VAL A 88 3.42 7.43 -4.75
CA VAL A 88 3.28 7.08 -3.32
C VAL A 88 4.43 6.19 -2.85
N GLY A 89 4.81 5.19 -3.64
CA GLY A 89 5.89 4.26 -3.30
C GLY A 89 7.26 4.94 -3.15
N SER A 90 7.58 5.86 -4.06
CA SER A 90 8.86 6.59 -4.04
C SER A 90 8.95 7.64 -2.93
N ALA A 91 7.85 8.33 -2.62
CA ALA A 91 7.83 9.35 -1.57
C ALA A 91 7.95 8.76 -0.16
N THR A 92 7.36 7.59 0.09
CA THR A 92 7.21 7.04 1.44
C THR A 92 8.54 6.61 2.06
N ARG A 93 9.42 5.91 1.32
CA ARG A 93 10.72 5.44 1.86
C ARG A 93 11.69 6.57 2.21
N ARG A 94 11.85 7.55 1.32
CA ARG A 94 12.80 8.65 1.56
C ARG A 94 12.33 9.61 2.64
N ARG A 95 11.02 9.93 2.68
CA ARG A 95 10.48 10.83 3.72
C ARG A 95 10.43 10.17 5.10
N LEU A 96 10.03 8.90 5.21
CA LEU A 96 10.02 8.21 6.51
C LEU A 96 11.43 8.11 7.11
N CYS A 97 12.43 7.76 6.30
CA CYS A 97 13.81 7.68 6.76
C CYS A 97 14.34 9.06 7.20
N GLY A 98 14.07 10.13 6.43
CA GLY A 98 14.47 11.48 6.80
C GLY A 98 13.84 11.97 8.11
N VAL A 99 12.56 11.68 8.35
CA VAL A 99 11.86 12.06 9.59
C VAL A 99 12.36 11.26 10.79
N LEU A 100 12.55 9.94 10.63
CA LEU A 100 13.10 9.08 11.67
C LEU A 100 14.51 9.53 12.06
N VAL A 101 15.39 9.76 11.09
CA VAL A 101 16.75 10.25 11.36
C VAL A 101 16.70 11.61 12.05
N ARG A 102 15.91 12.58 11.55
CA ARG A 102 15.80 13.91 12.16
C ARG A 102 15.40 13.86 13.64
N PHE A 103 14.53 12.93 14.03
CA PHE A 103 14.01 12.82 15.39
C PHE A 103 14.91 12.01 16.32
N PHE A 104 15.49 10.91 15.83
CA PHE A 104 16.34 10.02 16.64
C PHE A 104 17.80 10.45 16.72
N LEU A 105 18.31 11.16 15.72
CA LEU A 105 19.70 11.63 15.68
C LEU A 105 20.10 12.53 16.87
N PRO A 106 19.31 13.52 17.34
CA PRO A 106 19.68 14.29 18.52
C PRO A 106 19.74 13.45 19.79
N GLY A 107 18.82 12.48 19.97
CA GLY A 107 18.85 11.56 21.10
C GLY A 107 20.07 10.63 21.07
N LEU A 108 20.41 10.11 19.89
CA LEU A 108 21.56 9.22 19.71
C LEU A 108 22.89 9.98 19.94
N VAL A 109 23.01 11.22 19.46
CA VAL A 109 24.16 12.08 19.75
C VAL A 109 24.28 12.40 21.24
N PHE A 110 23.17 12.66 21.93
CA PHE A 110 23.18 12.93 23.37
C PHE A 110 23.65 11.71 24.18
N VAL A 111 23.14 10.53 23.88
CA VAL A 111 23.55 9.28 24.54
C VAL A 111 25.03 8.97 24.28
N LEU A 112 25.50 9.11 23.03
CA LEU A 112 26.91 8.94 22.70
C LEU A 112 27.80 9.95 23.41
N GLY A 113 27.35 11.20 23.54
CA GLY A 113 28.06 12.25 24.28
C GLY A 113 28.20 11.90 25.77
N LEU A 114 27.12 11.47 26.41
CA LEU A 114 27.15 11.02 27.81
C LEU A 114 28.03 9.78 27.99
N TRP A 115 27.99 8.84 27.06
CA TRP A 115 28.81 7.63 27.12
C TRP A 115 30.30 7.96 26.97
N ALA A 116 30.66 8.83 26.02
CA ALA A 116 32.03 9.30 25.86
C ALA A 116 32.53 10.07 27.09
N LEU A 117 31.69 10.94 27.66
CA LEU A 117 32.00 11.67 28.89
C LEU A 117 32.25 10.72 30.07
N PHE A 118 31.37 9.73 30.25
CA PHE A 118 31.52 8.69 31.27
C PHE A 118 32.81 7.89 31.08
N TYR A 119 33.12 7.51 29.84
CA TYR A 119 34.33 6.78 29.51
C TYR A 119 35.59 7.58 29.87
N VAL A 120 35.64 8.86 29.50
CA VAL A 120 36.77 9.76 29.82
C VAL A 120 36.92 9.94 31.35
N LEU A 121 35.81 10.16 32.07
CA LEU A 121 35.81 10.27 33.53
C LEU A 121 36.30 8.98 34.19
N SER A 122 35.84 7.82 33.71
CA SER A 122 36.27 6.51 34.25
C SER A 122 37.75 6.24 34.02
N TRP A 123 38.32 6.75 32.93
CA TRP A 123 39.74 6.61 32.63
C TRP A 123 40.63 7.57 33.42
N LEU A 124 40.11 8.76 33.78
CA LEU A 124 40.81 9.75 34.61
C LEU A 124 40.78 9.43 36.11
N LEU A 125 39.78 8.69 36.58
CA LEU A 125 39.62 8.27 37.98
C LEU A 125 40.23 6.89 38.29
N ALA A 126 40.71 6.17 37.27
CA ALA A 126 41.43 4.90 37.38
C ALA A 126 42.95 5.14 37.34
#